data_AF-A0A8T4FCX1-F1
#
_entry.id   AF-A0A8T4FCX1-F1
#
_cell.length_a   1.000
_cell.length_b   1.000
_cell.length_c   1.000
_cell.angle_alpha   90.00
_cell.angle_beta   90.00
_cell.angle_gamma   90.00
#
_symmetry.space_group_name_H-M   'P 1'
#
loop_
_entity.id
_entity.type
_entity.pdbx_description
1 polymer ?
#
loop_
_entity_poly.entity_id
_entity_poly.type
_entity_poly.pdbx_seq_one_letter_code
_entity_poly.pdbx_strand_id
1 'polypeptide(L)'
;MTSASSSAAVVREGVDAVASGVVRAFSDVDLVILPVGRDEEGRGLYPADTVFLGKNLRAAGYRVAYADPSGRRLFEVRKSAVATAVVSVALGLLTNAAWDGAKWLMGWIRRSRSGGNPRELEIQITDARPDSSSTTWTIRGEPMAVTSAIERLKPIPAAPLSSAPDDALPVTSSGFAKAGPSDDLLDAHRQLDAHHQQEIDSRLGNARTRIVAAQSALVADADSSAAEGEAREALSAYASALNWAEDTNLEDTVHQEMDRAATWVRQIFGCTVAREGTDYFQRCPVALAHTRVGLSVGGYARKRCSLCGGDLSECPHLPGVVYLVPGGSDDLGWCRVCLREQGCEHASDQTYRASLVSTIVEMTLEEVSIVAKPAQPDARLSSIGISVGDLRRALGDRFVAGMDVSCDRCLNACAGLHRI
;
A
#
# COMPACT_ATOMS: atom_id res chain seq x y z
N MET A 1 20.96 31.17 -2.96
CA MET A 1 19.55 31.00 -3.38
C MET A 1 19.52 30.85 -4.89
N THR A 2 19.55 29.62 -5.39
CA THR A 2 19.33 29.31 -6.81
C THR A 2 17.83 29.24 -7.06
N SER A 3 17.27 30.11 -7.89
CA SER A 3 15.86 30.02 -8.26
C SER A 3 15.66 28.74 -9.08
N ALA A 4 14.89 27.78 -8.56
CA ALA A 4 14.44 26.65 -9.34
C ALA A 4 13.57 27.17 -10.50
N SER A 5 14.04 26.99 -11.74
CA SER A 5 13.26 27.33 -12.93
C SER A 5 12.07 26.37 -13.01
N SER A 6 10.85 26.91 -13.03
CA SER A 6 9.64 26.09 -13.18
C SER A 6 9.64 25.45 -14.57
N SER A 7 9.73 24.12 -14.64
CA SER A 7 9.65 23.41 -15.91
C SER A 7 8.23 23.50 -16.47
N ALA A 8 8.09 23.97 -17.71
CA ALA A 8 6.81 24.03 -18.40
C ALA A 8 6.28 22.62 -18.71
N ALA A 9 4.95 22.44 -18.72
CA ALA A 9 4.35 21.18 -19.13
C ALA A 9 4.56 20.95 -20.63
N VAL A 10 4.90 19.72 -21.00
CA VAL A 10 5.00 19.25 -22.37
C VAL A 10 3.66 18.68 -22.79
N VAL A 11 3.08 19.22 -23.86
CA VAL A 11 1.84 18.72 -24.48
C VAL A 11 2.21 18.04 -25.79
N ARG A 12 1.83 16.77 -25.95
CA ARG A 12 1.95 16.03 -27.21
C ARG A 12 0.57 15.67 -27.72
N GLU A 13 0.29 16.03 -28.97
CA GLU A 13 -0.93 15.68 -29.67
C GLU A 13 -0.69 14.42 -30.52
N GLY A 14 -1.57 13.43 -30.37
CA GLY A 14 -1.56 12.18 -31.13
C GLY A 14 -2.94 11.87 -31.72
N VAL A 15 -2.94 11.21 -32.87
CA VAL A 15 -4.16 10.68 -33.51
C VAL A 15 -4.11 9.16 -33.36
N ASP A 16 -4.86 8.62 -32.39
CA ASP A 16 -4.91 7.17 -32.15
C ASP A 16 -6.18 6.54 -32.74
N ALA A 17 -6.02 5.40 -33.43
CA ALA A 17 -7.12 4.65 -34.03
C ALA A 17 -7.93 3.79 -33.04
N VAL A 18 -7.50 3.74 -31.76
CA VAL A 18 -7.98 2.78 -30.75
C VAL A 18 -9.38 3.12 -30.21
N ALA A 19 -9.90 4.33 -30.43
CA ALA A 19 -11.13 4.80 -29.77
C ALA A 19 -12.45 4.40 -30.45
N SER A 20 -12.45 4.02 -31.74
CA SER A 20 -13.69 3.97 -32.53
C SER A 20 -14.75 2.96 -32.04
N GLY A 21 -14.35 1.85 -31.42
CA GLY A 21 -15.27 0.87 -30.82
C GLY A 21 -15.79 1.22 -29.43
N VAL A 22 -14.99 1.97 -28.63
CA VAL A 22 -15.29 2.28 -27.23
C VAL A 22 -16.32 3.41 -27.13
N VAL A 23 -16.27 4.40 -28.03
CA VAL A 23 -17.06 5.63 -27.94
C VAL A 23 -18.57 5.43 -28.05
N ARG A 24 -19.03 4.41 -28.79
CA ARG A 24 -20.48 4.18 -28.97
C ARG A 24 -21.18 3.61 -27.73
N ALA A 25 -20.45 3.02 -26.80
CA ALA A 25 -21.04 2.33 -25.64
C ALA A 25 -21.34 3.26 -24.45
N PHE A 26 -20.92 4.53 -24.48
CA PHE A 26 -20.90 5.42 -23.30
C PHE A 26 -21.58 6.77 -23.53
N SER A 27 -22.63 6.83 -24.36
CA SER A 27 -23.34 8.08 -24.66
C SER A 27 -23.98 8.78 -23.45
N ASP A 28 -24.15 8.06 -22.34
CA ASP A 28 -24.75 8.50 -21.09
C ASP A 28 -23.72 8.76 -19.96
N VAL A 29 -22.43 8.75 -20.28
CA VAL A 29 -21.35 8.90 -19.29
C VAL A 29 -20.60 10.21 -19.55
N ASP A 30 -20.30 10.96 -18.49
CA ASP A 30 -19.51 12.20 -18.59
C ASP A 30 -18.02 11.89 -18.76
N LEU A 31 -17.56 10.77 -18.20
CA LEU A 31 -16.15 10.40 -18.12
C LEU A 31 -15.95 8.88 -18.14
N VAL A 32 -15.13 8.39 -19.06
CA VAL A 32 -14.70 6.98 -19.10
C VAL A 32 -13.27 6.89 -18.59
N ILE A 33 -12.96 5.93 -17.72
CA ILE A 33 -11.60 5.59 -17.31
C ILE A 33 -11.13 4.41 -18.17
N LEU A 34 -10.10 4.63 -19.00
CA LEU A 34 -9.51 3.56 -19.81
C LEU A 34 -8.43 2.80 -19.03
N PRO A 35 -8.24 1.50 -19.32
CA PRO A 35 -7.12 0.75 -18.78
C PRO A 35 -5.80 1.19 -19.44
N VAL A 36 -4.68 1.02 -18.74
CA VAL A 36 -3.32 1.23 -19.27
C VAL A 36 -2.81 0.04 -20.09
N GLY A 37 -3.48 -1.10 -19.97
CA GLY A 37 -3.15 -2.32 -20.70
C GLY A 37 -4.23 -3.38 -20.51
N ARG A 38 -4.02 -4.54 -21.12
CA ARG A 38 -4.85 -5.72 -20.89
C ARG A 38 -3.94 -6.91 -20.58
N ASP A 39 -4.39 -7.81 -19.71
CA ASP A 39 -3.69 -9.08 -19.51
C ASP A 39 -4.03 -10.11 -20.60
N GLU A 40 -3.49 -11.32 -20.46
CA GLU A 40 -3.69 -12.43 -21.41
C GLU A 40 -5.17 -12.87 -21.53
N GLU A 41 -5.97 -12.66 -20.48
CA GLU A 41 -7.42 -12.93 -20.48
C GLU A 41 -8.24 -11.77 -21.06
N GLY A 42 -7.57 -10.67 -21.44
CA GLY A 42 -8.18 -9.45 -21.92
C GLY A 42 -8.87 -8.64 -20.83
N ARG A 43 -8.52 -8.82 -19.55
CA ARG A 43 -9.01 -7.98 -18.44
C ARG A 43 -8.29 -6.64 -18.46
N GLY A 44 -9.00 -5.56 -18.14
CA GLY A 44 -8.43 -4.22 -18.12
C GLY A 44 -7.49 -4.03 -16.92
N LEU A 45 -6.28 -3.55 -17.18
CA LEU A 45 -5.27 -3.22 -16.18
C LEU A 45 -5.37 -1.73 -15.86
N TYR A 46 -5.64 -1.39 -14.61
CA TYR A 46 -5.88 -0.03 -14.16
C TYR A 46 -4.86 0.39 -13.10
N PRO A 47 -4.33 1.62 -13.14
CA PRO A 47 -3.50 2.14 -12.06
C PRO A 47 -4.29 2.18 -10.73
N ALA A 48 -3.59 1.97 -9.61
CA ALA A 48 -4.21 1.85 -8.28
C ALA A 48 -5.10 3.05 -7.93
N ASP A 49 -4.65 4.26 -8.28
CA ASP A 49 -5.30 5.53 -7.93
C ASP A 49 -6.63 5.75 -8.69
N THR A 50 -6.82 5.07 -9.83
CA THR A 50 -8.04 5.24 -10.64
C THR A 50 -9.29 4.75 -9.91
N VAL A 51 -9.16 3.75 -9.02
CA VAL A 51 -10.26 3.23 -8.18
C VAL A 51 -10.95 4.38 -7.45
N PHE A 52 -10.17 5.16 -6.71
CA PHE A 52 -10.70 6.22 -5.87
C PHE A 52 -11.03 7.48 -6.66
N LEU A 53 -10.32 7.71 -7.77
CA LEU A 53 -10.67 8.75 -8.72
C LEU A 53 -12.12 8.61 -9.21
N GLY A 54 -12.47 7.44 -9.76
CA GLY A 54 -13.82 7.22 -10.29
C GLY A 54 -14.90 7.44 -9.23
N LYS A 55 -14.65 6.97 -7.99
CA LYS A 55 -15.59 7.16 -6.87
C LYS A 55 -15.73 8.61 -6.46
N ASN A 56 -14.64 9.34 -6.36
CA ASN A 56 -14.67 10.74 -5.97
C ASN A 56 -15.37 11.60 -7.03
N LEU A 57 -15.16 11.31 -8.32
CA LEU A 57 -15.87 11.99 -9.40
C LEU A 57 -17.38 11.70 -9.34
N ARG A 58 -17.78 10.45 -9.11
CA ARG A 58 -19.21 10.12 -8.91
C ARG A 58 -19.80 10.83 -7.70
N ALA A 59 -19.06 10.91 -6.60
CA ALA A 59 -19.48 11.66 -5.41
C ALA A 59 -19.58 13.17 -5.66
N ALA A 60 -18.85 13.70 -6.64
CA ALA A 60 -18.97 15.08 -7.11
C ALA A 60 -20.10 15.29 -8.14
N GLY A 61 -20.88 14.25 -8.45
CA GLY A 61 -22.04 14.33 -9.35
C GLY A 61 -21.76 13.97 -10.81
N TYR A 62 -20.53 13.53 -11.15
CA TYR A 62 -20.20 13.13 -12.51
C TYR A 62 -20.60 11.68 -12.78
N ARG A 63 -21.16 11.40 -13.97
CA ARG A 63 -21.38 10.03 -14.45
C ARG A 63 -20.05 9.47 -14.94
N VAL A 64 -19.47 8.56 -14.17
CA VAL A 64 -18.16 7.95 -14.48
C VAL A 64 -18.30 6.46 -14.71
N ALA A 65 -17.75 5.96 -15.81
CA ALA A 65 -17.63 4.54 -16.09
C ALA A 65 -16.17 4.14 -16.27
N TYR A 66 -15.88 2.85 -16.12
CA TYR A 66 -14.64 2.26 -16.61
C TYR A 66 -14.92 1.61 -17.96
N ALA A 67 -13.92 1.58 -18.84
CA ALA A 67 -14.04 0.93 -20.14
C ALA A 67 -14.40 -0.56 -20.04
N ASP A 68 -13.92 -1.24 -19.00
CA ASP A 68 -14.19 -2.65 -18.75
C ASP A 68 -15.31 -2.84 -17.70
N PRO A 69 -16.11 -3.91 -17.76
CA PRO A 69 -17.06 -4.25 -16.71
C PRO A 69 -16.32 -4.63 -15.42
N SER A 70 -16.94 -4.41 -14.25
CA SER A 70 -16.33 -4.59 -12.92
C SER A 70 -15.64 -5.94 -12.73
N GLY A 71 -16.25 -7.04 -13.19
CA GLY A 71 -15.67 -8.38 -13.15
C GLY A 71 -14.41 -8.60 -14.00
N ARG A 72 -14.06 -7.67 -14.89
CA ARG A 72 -12.89 -7.73 -15.78
C ARG A 72 -11.85 -6.63 -15.48
N ARG A 73 -11.90 -5.99 -14.31
CA ARG A 73 -10.94 -4.96 -13.90
C ARG A 73 -9.93 -5.52 -12.93
N LEU A 74 -8.66 -5.27 -13.20
CA LEU A 74 -7.59 -5.47 -12.24
C LEU A 74 -6.93 -4.13 -11.94
N PHE A 75 -6.66 -3.89 -10.66
CA PHE A 75 -6.04 -2.66 -10.19
C PHE A 75 -4.64 -2.94 -9.69
N GLU A 76 -3.70 -2.09 -10.08
CA GLU A 76 -2.32 -2.18 -9.65
C GLU A 76 -2.23 -2.20 -8.10
N VAL A 77 -1.30 -3.02 -7.62
CA VAL A 77 -0.88 -3.16 -6.24
C VAL A 77 0.64 -3.01 -6.23
N ARG A 78 1.14 -1.78 -6.21
CA ARG A 78 2.57 -1.49 -6.04
C ARG A 78 2.76 -0.46 -4.93
N LYS A 79 3.65 -0.76 -3.98
CA LYS A 79 4.30 0.22 -3.10
C LYS A 79 5.79 0.28 -3.46
N SER A 80 6.14 0.61 -4.70
CA SER A 80 7.54 0.91 -5.02
C SER A 80 7.79 2.41 -4.89
N ALA A 81 8.98 2.79 -4.44
CA ALA A 81 9.41 4.19 -4.35
C ALA A 81 9.46 4.89 -5.73
N VAL A 82 9.43 4.10 -6.81
CA VAL A 82 9.36 4.53 -8.22
C VAL A 82 7.92 4.44 -8.72
N ALA A 83 6.95 4.89 -7.91
CA ALA A 83 5.68 5.32 -8.46
C ALA A 83 5.92 6.66 -9.17
N THR A 84 6.44 6.61 -10.40
CA THR A 84 6.16 7.67 -11.37
C THR A 84 4.65 7.72 -11.43
N ALA A 85 4.05 8.77 -10.88
CA ALA A 85 2.60 8.93 -10.87
C ALA A 85 2.17 9.32 -12.29
N VAL A 86 2.31 8.40 -13.24
CA VAL A 86 1.68 8.46 -14.54
C VAL A 86 0.23 8.07 -14.29
N VAL A 87 -0.56 9.07 -13.89
CA VAL A 87 -2.00 8.88 -13.82
C VAL A 87 -2.52 9.06 -15.23
N SER A 88 -2.43 8.01 -16.05
CA SER A 88 -3.03 7.97 -17.37
C SER A 88 -4.56 7.94 -17.23
N VAL A 89 -5.15 9.10 -16.94
CA VAL A 89 -6.59 9.27 -16.96
C VAL A 89 -6.98 9.62 -18.38
N ALA A 90 -7.23 8.59 -19.20
CA ALA A 90 -7.84 8.75 -20.51
C ALA A 90 -9.29 9.23 -20.38
N LEU A 91 -9.44 10.53 -20.18
CA LEU A 91 -10.72 11.19 -20.08
C LEU A 91 -11.33 11.27 -21.48
N GLY A 92 -12.34 10.44 -21.75
CA GLY A 92 -13.29 10.63 -22.85
C GLY A 92 -14.12 11.89 -22.60
N LEU A 93 -13.60 13.07 -22.93
CA LEU A 93 -14.26 14.34 -22.62
C LEU A 93 -15.37 14.64 -23.62
N LEU A 94 -16.52 13.98 -23.48
CA LEU A 94 -17.69 14.18 -24.35
C LEU A 94 -18.49 15.45 -24.00
N THR A 95 -18.26 16.04 -22.82
CA THR A 95 -19.14 17.08 -22.26
C THR A 95 -18.36 18.18 -21.53
N ASN A 96 -18.97 19.36 -21.37
CA ASN A 96 -18.41 20.44 -20.52
C ASN A 96 -18.27 20.00 -19.06
N ALA A 97 -19.16 19.13 -18.56
CA ALA A 97 -19.07 18.57 -17.22
C ALA A 97 -17.77 17.76 -17.03
N ALA A 98 -17.33 17.05 -18.06
CA ALA A 98 -16.09 16.29 -18.03
C ALA A 98 -14.85 17.20 -17.78
N TRP A 99 -14.84 18.42 -18.33
CA TRP A 99 -13.78 19.41 -18.10
C TRP A 99 -13.78 19.95 -16.67
N ASP A 100 -14.96 20.20 -16.09
CA ASP A 100 -15.05 20.61 -14.68
C ASP A 100 -14.63 19.47 -13.75
N GLY A 101 -14.90 18.21 -14.12
CA GLY A 101 -14.38 17.03 -13.44
C GLY A 101 -12.85 16.94 -13.47
N ALA A 102 -12.24 17.22 -14.63
CA ALA A 102 -10.78 17.28 -14.78
C ALA A 102 -10.16 18.39 -13.89
N LYS A 103 -10.76 19.58 -13.85
CA LYS A 103 -10.31 20.67 -12.98
C LYS A 103 -10.45 20.31 -11.49
N TRP A 104 -11.59 19.71 -11.12
CA TRP A 104 -11.84 19.23 -9.77
C TRP A 104 -10.76 18.22 -9.34
N LEU A 105 -10.44 17.27 -10.22
CA LEU A 105 -9.38 16.28 -10.01
C LEU A 105 -8.03 16.96 -9.73
N MET A 106 -7.65 17.93 -10.54
CA MET A 106 -6.38 18.66 -10.35
C MET A 106 -6.33 19.40 -9.00
N GLY A 107 -7.45 20.03 -8.60
CA GLY A 107 -7.58 20.62 -7.27
C GLY A 107 -7.47 19.60 -6.13
N TRP A 108 -8.01 18.40 -6.31
CA TRP A 108 -7.88 17.30 -5.36
C TRP A 108 -6.43 16.76 -5.27
N ILE A 109 -5.78 16.50 -6.40
CA ILE A 109 -4.37 16.07 -6.46
C ILE A 109 -3.49 17.08 -5.73
N ARG A 110 -3.71 18.38 -5.96
CA ARG A 110 -2.98 19.47 -5.29
C ARG A 110 -3.14 19.43 -3.76
N ARG A 111 -4.34 19.17 -3.25
CA ARG A 111 -4.60 19.11 -1.79
C ARG A 111 -4.05 17.85 -1.14
N SER A 112 -4.15 16.71 -1.83
CA SER A 112 -3.69 15.42 -1.30
C SER A 112 -2.16 15.31 -1.19
N ARG A 113 -1.40 16.15 -1.89
CA ARG A 113 0.07 16.04 -2.02
C ARG A 113 0.85 17.12 -1.26
N SER A 114 0.25 17.85 -0.32
CA SER A 114 0.91 18.96 0.39
C SER A 114 2.08 18.58 1.31
N GLY A 115 2.51 17.30 1.36
CA GLY A 115 3.55 16.80 2.25
C GLY A 115 4.83 16.26 1.61
N GLY A 116 5.03 16.36 0.28
CA GLY A 116 6.22 15.80 -0.39
C GLY A 116 6.67 16.59 -1.62
N ASN A 117 7.91 16.33 -2.07
CA ASN A 117 8.45 16.91 -3.32
C ASN A 117 7.47 16.66 -4.46
N PRO A 118 7.10 17.69 -5.25
CA PRO A 118 6.10 17.53 -6.28
C PRO A 118 6.66 16.59 -7.36
N ARG A 119 5.97 15.47 -7.54
CA ARG A 119 6.28 14.51 -8.60
C ARG A 119 5.70 15.02 -9.90
N GLU A 120 6.44 14.81 -10.98
CA GLU A 120 5.95 15.01 -12.34
C GLU A 120 4.66 14.20 -12.54
N LEU A 121 3.64 14.87 -13.07
CA LEU A 121 2.33 14.31 -13.36
C LEU A 121 2.20 14.18 -14.87
N GLU A 122 1.72 13.02 -15.32
CA GLU A 122 1.38 12.78 -16.72
C GLU A 122 -0.10 12.42 -16.80
N ILE A 123 -0.88 13.15 -17.61
CA ILE A 123 -2.30 12.93 -17.88
C ILE A 123 -2.49 12.79 -19.38
N GLN A 124 -3.21 11.77 -19.82
CA GLN A 124 -3.55 11.57 -21.22
C GLN A 124 -5.04 11.84 -21.42
N ILE A 125 -5.44 12.93 -22.05
CA ILE A 125 -6.86 13.27 -22.29
C ILE A 125 -7.23 12.82 -23.70
N THR A 126 -8.39 12.17 -23.88
CA THR A 126 -8.87 11.78 -25.22
C THR A 126 -10.24 12.40 -25.50
N ASP A 127 -10.29 13.44 -26.31
CA ASP A 127 -11.58 13.94 -26.85
C ASP A 127 -12.02 12.97 -27.95
N ALA A 128 -13.12 12.29 -27.74
CA ALA A 128 -13.63 11.28 -28.65
C ALA A 128 -14.96 11.76 -29.21
N ARG A 129 -15.11 11.81 -30.53
CA ARG A 129 -16.25 12.44 -31.19
C ARG A 129 -17.25 11.42 -31.73
N PRO A 130 -18.52 11.80 -31.92
CA PRO A 130 -19.55 10.93 -32.50
C PRO A 130 -19.21 10.41 -33.91
N ASP A 131 -18.42 11.16 -34.66
CA ASP A 131 -17.92 10.78 -36.00
C ASP A 131 -16.77 9.76 -35.95
N SER A 132 -16.49 9.20 -34.77
CA SER A 132 -15.39 8.26 -34.51
C SER A 132 -13.99 8.87 -34.65
N SER A 133 -13.86 10.18 -34.84
CA SER A 133 -12.57 10.85 -34.69
C SER A 133 -12.25 11.02 -33.20
N SER A 134 -10.96 10.93 -32.87
CA SER A 134 -10.50 11.23 -31.52
C SER A 134 -9.19 11.98 -31.55
N THR A 135 -9.03 12.94 -30.65
CA THR A 135 -7.78 13.65 -30.42
C THR A 135 -7.30 13.32 -29.03
N THR A 136 -6.06 12.85 -28.92
CA THR A 136 -5.45 12.50 -27.65
C THR A 136 -4.32 13.46 -27.34
N TRP A 137 -4.35 14.04 -26.14
CA TRP A 137 -3.31 14.91 -25.61
C TRP A 137 -2.63 14.23 -24.42
N THR A 138 -1.32 14.02 -24.51
CA THR A 138 -0.52 13.66 -23.35
C THR A 138 0.12 14.91 -22.78
N ILE A 139 -0.21 15.24 -21.54
CA ILE A 139 0.26 16.42 -20.82
C ILE A 139 1.13 15.93 -19.67
N ARG A 140 2.41 16.31 -19.68
CA ARG A 140 3.38 15.92 -18.66
C ARG A 140 4.04 17.14 -18.04
N GLY A 141 4.13 17.20 -16.71
CA GLY A 141 4.86 18.25 -15.99
C GLY A 141 4.48 18.35 -14.53
N GLU A 142 4.93 19.42 -13.87
CA GLU A 142 4.51 19.75 -12.50
C GLU A 142 2.98 19.89 -12.40
N PRO A 143 2.32 19.53 -11.29
CA PRO A 143 0.86 19.56 -11.17
C PRO A 143 0.22 20.91 -11.56
N MET A 144 0.86 22.03 -11.23
CA MET A 144 0.39 23.36 -11.64
C MET A 144 0.53 23.59 -13.15
N ALA A 145 1.64 23.15 -13.75
CA ALA A 145 1.87 23.28 -15.18
C ALA A 145 0.88 22.40 -15.98
N VAL A 146 0.58 21.19 -15.49
CA VAL A 146 -0.43 20.30 -16.07
C VAL A 146 -1.82 20.93 -15.97
N THR A 147 -2.19 21.51 -14.82
CA THR A 147 -3.48 22.20 -14.65
C THR A 147 -3.63 23.33 -15.67
N SER A 148 -2.62 24.20 -15.77
CA SER A 148 -2.64 25.30 -16.72
C SER A 148 -2.64 24.85 -18.18
N ALA A 149 -2.01 23.71 -18.50
CA ALA A 149 -2.07 23.13 -19.84
C ALA A 149 -3.48 22.62 -20.17
N ILE A 150 -4.15 21.96 -19.22
CA ILE A 150 -5.56 21.52 -19.35
C ILE A 150 -6.47 22.73 -19.57
N GLU A 151 -6.29 23.83 -18.84
CA GLU A 151 -7.10 25.05 -19.01
C GLU A 151 -6.94 25.70 -20.40
N ARG A 152 -5.79 25.51 -21.06
CA ARG A 152 -5.54 26.00 -22.42
C ARG A 152 -6.14 25.11 -23.50
N LEU A 153 -6.43 23.85 -23.19
CA LEU A 153 -7.21 22.99 -24.07
C LEU A 153 -8.64 23.53 -24.06
N LYS A 154 -8.97 24.37 -25.05
CA LYS A 154 -10.32 24.89 -25.21
C LYS A 154 -11.26 23.75 -25.60
N PRO A 155 -12.31 23.46 -24.82
CA PRO A 155 -13.34 22.54 -25.27
C PRO A 155 -13.96 23.09 -26.56
N ILE A 156 -14.23 22.22 -27.52
CA ILE A 156 -15.24 22.53 -28.52
C ILE A 156 -16.58 22.45 -27.78
N PRO A 157 -17.43 23.49 -27.83
CA PRO A 157 -18.68 23.50 -27.08
C PRO A 157 -19.54 22.30 -27.48
N ALA A 158 -19.75 21.39 -26.53
CA ALA A 158 -20.66 20.26 -26.71
C ALA A 158 -22.10 20.77 -26.87
N ALA A 159 -22.88 20.10 -27.73
CA ALA A 159 -24.31 20.32 -27.78
C ALA A 159 -24.92 20.04 -26.38
N PRO A 160 -25.93 20.81 -25.94
CA PRO A 160 -26.58 20.57 -24.66
C PRO A 160 -27.13 19.14 -24.61
N LEU A 161 -26.75 18.39 -23.56
CA LEU A 161 -27.26 17.05 -23.34
C LEU A 161 -28.78 17.11 -23.14
N SER A 162 -29.51 16.33 -23.94
CA SER A 162 -30.91 16.01 -23.67
C SER A 162 -30.98 15.30 -22.32
N SER A 163 -31.86 15.76 -21.43
CA SER A 163 -32.16 15.09 -20.16
C SER A 163 -32.58 13.63 -20.44
N ALA A 164 -31.67 12.69 -20.17
CA ALA A 164 -31.94 11.27 -20.31
C ALA A 164 -32.88 10.81 -19.17
N PRO A 165 -33.74 9.80 -19.42
CA PRO A 165 -34.59 9.22 -18.39
C PRO A 165 -33.76 8.50 -17.32
N ASP A 166 -34.24 8.64 -16.09
CA ASP A 166 -33.60 8.28 -14.83
C ASP A 166 -33.71 6.76 -14.56
N ASP A 167 -33.19 5.92 -15.47
CA ASP A 167 -33.15 4.46 -15.27
C ASP A 167 -31.88 4.07 -14.50
N ALA A 168 -31.88 4.38 -13.20
CA ALA A 168 -30.83 3.96 -12.29
C ALA A 168 -30.89 2.43 -12.09
N LEU A 169 -29.77 1.75 -12.38
CA LEU A 169 -29.53 0.36 -11.97
C LEU A 169 -29.80 0.22 -10.46
N PRO A 170 -30.46 -0.87 -10.00
CA PRO A 170 -30.72 -1.08 -8.59
C PRO A 170 -29.40 -1.38 -7.87
N VAL A 171 -28.78 -0.33 -7.36
CA VAL A 171 -27.75 -0.44 -6.34
C VAL A 171 -28.47 -0.93 -5.10
N THR A 172 -28.31 -2.21 -4.74
CA THR A 172 -28.65 -2.71 -3.41
C THR A 172 -27.70 -2.02 -2.44
N SER A 173 -28.02 -0.79 -2.09
CA SER A 173 -27.26 0.02 -1.17
C SER A 173 -27.37 -0.65 0.19
N SER A 174 -26.32 -1.33 0.63
CA SER A 174 -26.07 -1.52 2.05
C SER A 174 -25.74 -0.16 2.70
N GLY A 175 -26.48 0.89 2.35
CA GLY A 175 -26.10 2.29 2.46
C GLY A 175 -25.87 2.66 3.91
N PHE A 176 -24.62 2.49 4.36
CA PHE A 176 -24.25 2.82 5.72
C PHE A 176 -24.33 4.34 5.87
N ALA A 177 -24.93 4.78 6.98
CA ALA A 177 -24.98 6.19 7.30
C ALA A 177 -23.56 6.71 7.47
N LYS A 178 -23.25 7.86 6.84
CA LYS A 178 -22.01 8.59 7.11
C LYS A 178 -22.06 9.10 8.56
N ALA A 179 -20.97 8.94 9.30
CA ALA A 179 -20.96 9.20 10.74
C ALA A 179 -20.94 10.70 11.16
N GLY A 180 -20.84 11.65 10.21
CA GLY A 180 -20.80 13.10 10.45
C GLY A 180 -19.65 13.82 9.72
N PRO A 181 -19.48 15.16 9.90
CA PRO A 181 -18.44 15.97 9.24
C PRO A 181 -17.02 15.81 9.86
N SER A 182 -16.04 16.42 9.17
CA SER A 182 -14.63 16.02 8.96
C SER A 182 -13.62 16.07 10.12
N ASP A 183 -13.99 16.30 11.38
CA ASP A 183 -13.06 15.97 12.48
C ASP A 183 -12.71 14.47 12.44
N ASP A 184 -13.64 13.68 11.88
CA ASP A 184 -13.53 12.24 11.62
C ASP A 184 -12.44 11.85 10.58
N LEU A 185 -11.99 12.75 9.69
CA LEU A 185 -10.94 12.46 8.70
C LEU A 185 -9.52 12.50 9.32
N LEU A 186 -9.34 13.47 10.24
CA LEU A 186 -8.20 13.47 11.15
C LEU A 186 -8.27 12.22 12.03
N ASP A 187 -9.45 11.82 12.49
CA ASP A 187 -9.60 10.60 13.26
C ASP A 187 -9.32 9.33 12.47
N ALA A 188 -9.65 9.24 11.18
CA ALA A 188 -9.30 8.09 10.36
C ALA A 188 -7.78 7.95 10.13
N HIS A 189 -7.07 9.06 9.92
CA HIS A 189 -5.60 9.04 9.88
C HIS A 189 -5.02 8.71 11.25
N ARG A 190 -5.54 9.33 12.33
CA ARG A 190 -5.19 8.98 13.71
C ARG A 190 -5.49 7.52 14.03
N GLN A 191 -6.52 6.91 13.44
CA GLN A 191 -6.85 5.50 13.61
C GLN A 191 -5.83 4.60 12.91
N LEU A 192 -5.38 4.96 11.70
CA LEU A 192 -4.29 4.22 11.03
C LEU A 192 -2.99 4.35 11.82
N ASP A 193 -2.66 5.56 12.25
CA ASP A 193 -1.48 5.84 13.08
C ASP A 193 -1.59 5.14 14.45
N ALA A 194 -2.79 5.13 15.06
CA ALA A 194 -3.04 4.44 16.33
C ALA A 194 -3.00 2.93 16.16
N HIS A 195 -3.49 2.37 15.06
CA HIS A 195 -3.35 0.95 14.77
C HIS A 195 -1.87 0.60 14.60
N HIS A 196 -1.13 1.38 13.80
CA HIS A 196 0.31 1.20 13.62
C HIS A 196 1.07 1.29 14.95
N GLN A 197 0.72 2.26 15.80
CA GLN A 197 1.27 2.41 17.16
C GLN A 197 0.91 1.22 18.05
N GLN A 198 -0.34 0.75 18.03
CA GLN A 198 -0.80 -0.42 18.77
C GLN A 198 -0.04 -1.68 18.34
N GLU A 199 0.26 -1.84 17.04
CA GLU A 199 1.05 -2.95 16.52
C GLU A 199 2.50 -2.91 17.01
N ILE A 200 3.11 -1.72 17.14
CA ILE A 200 4.42 -1.52 17.76
C ILE A 200 4.37 -1.91 19.24
N ASP A 201 3.42 -1.35 19.99
CA ASP A 201 3.29 -1.54 21.44
C ASP A 201 3.01 -3.01 21.79
N SER A 202 2.16 -3.68 21.01
CA SER A 202 1.85 -5.09 21.19
C SER A 202 3.08 -5.98 21.00
N ARG A 203 3.84 -5.77 19.93
CA ARG A 203 5.07 -6.55 19.64
C ARG A 203 6.16 -6.28 20.66
N LEU A 204 6.37 -5.03 21.01
CA LEU A 204 7.36 -4.63 22.01
C LEU A 204 6.99 -5.16 23.40
N GLY A 205 5.72 -5.08 23.79
CA GLY A 205 5.20 -5.66 25.03
C GLY A 205 5.43 -7.17 25.10
N ASN A 206 5.07 -7.90 24.04
CA ASN A 206 5.33 -9.35 23.93
C ASN A 206 6.83 -9.67 24.06
N ALA A 207 7.70 -8.93 23.36
CA ALA A 207 9.15 -9.13 23.44
C ALA A 207 9.69 -8.96 24.87
N ARG A 208 9.27 -7.90 25.56
CA ARG A 208 9.66 -7.64 26.96
C ARG A 208 9.16 -8.73 27.91
N THR A 209 7.89 -9.14 27.79
CA THR A 209 7.31 -10.22 28.60
C THR A 209 8.12 -11.51 28.48
N ARG A 210 8.55 -11.86 27.26
CA ARG A 210 9.34 -13.08 27.01
C ARG A 210 10.76 -13.02 27.57
N ILE A 211 11.44 -11.86 27.52
CA ILE A 211 12.73 -11.69 28.20
C ILE A 211 12.58 -11.86 29.72
N VAL A 212 11.54 -11.27 30.32
CA VAL A 212 11.28 -11.43 31.76
C VAL A 212 10.99 -12.89 32.11
N ALA A 213 10.22 -13.59 31.28
CA ALA A 213 9.94 -15.02 31.46
C ALA A 213 11.23 -15.86 31.38
N ALA A 214 12.09 -15.61 30.39
CA ALA A 214 13.38 -16.28 30.25
C ALA A 214 14.29 -16.04 31.46
N GLN A 215 14.40 -14.79 31.92
CA GLN A 215 15.18 -14.43 33.11
C GLN A 215 14.64 -15.10 34.37
N SER A 216 13.32 -15.14 34.54
CA SER A 216 12.66 -15.77 35.69
C SER A 216 12.90 -17.28 35.71
N ALA A 217 12.84 -17.93 34.54
CA ALA A 217 13.12 -19.36 34.40
C ALA A 217 14.57 -19.70 34.80
N LEU A 218 15.55 -18.87 34.43
CA LEU A 218 16.95 -19.08 34.85
C LEU A 218 17.13 -18.95 36.37
N VAL A 219 16.48 -17.97 37.00
CA VAL A 219 16.58 -17.76 38.46
C VAL A 219 15.91 -18.90 39.24
N ALA A 220 14.84 -19.48 38.70
CA ALA A 220 14.12 -20.59 39.31
C ALA A 220 14.89 -21.94 39.23
N ASP A 221 16.12 -21.95 38.72
CA ASP A 221 16.90 -23.16 38.39
C ASP A 221 16.08 -24.14 37.51
N ALA A 222 15.21 -23.57 36.67
CA ALA A 222 14.37 -24.32 35.76
C ALA A 222 15.16 -24.72 34.51
N ASP A 223 14.53 -25.53 33.67
CA ASP A 223 15.05 -26.00 32.39
C ASP A 223 15.66 -24.86 31.55
N SER A 224 16.99 -24.83 31.47
CA SER A 224 17.75 -23.85 30.68
C SER A 224 17.30 -23.81 29.22
N SER A 225 16.80 -24.93 28.68
CA SER A 225 16.26 -25.00 27.33
C SER A 225 14.98 -24.19 27.18
N ALA A 226 14.11 -24.19 28.19
CA ALA A 226 12.88 -23.41 28.17
C ALA A 226 13.18 -21.90 28.25
N ALA A 227 14.13 -21.52 29.11
CA ALA A 227 14.61 -20.15 29.21
C ALA A 227 15.24 -19.66 27.89
N GLU A 228 16.05 -20.50 27.26
CA GLU A 228 16.64 -20.20 25.96
C GLU A 228 15.57 -20.03 24.87
N GLY A 229 14.55 -20.90 24.86
CA GLY A 229 13.43 -20.82 23.92
C GLY A 229 12.71 -19.46 24.00
N GLU A 230 12.29 -19.06 25.20
CA GLU A 230 11.63 -17.77 25.44
C GLU A 230 12.53 -16.59 25.03
N ALA A 231 13.82 -16.66 25.38
CA ALA A 231 14.79 -15.63 25.03
C ALA A 231 14.94 -15.47 23.51
N ARG A 232 14.99 -16.57 22.75
CA ARG A 232 15.11 -16.55 21.28
C ARG A 232 13.82 -16.09 20.60
N GLU A 233 12.65 -16.46 21.13
CA GLU A 233 11.36 -15.95 20.65
C GLU A 233 11.23 -14.44 20.91
N ALA A 234 11.73 -13.95 22.05
CA ALA A 234 11.76 -12.52 22.34
C ALA A 234 12.57 -11.72 21.31
N LEU A 235 13.72 -12.22 20.86
CA LEU A 235 14.52 -11.55 19.81
C LEU A 235 13.76 -11.44 18.49
N SER A 236 12.95 -12.43 18.15
CA SER A 236 12.10 -12.40 16.96
C SER A 236 10.98 -11.36 17.10
N ALA A 237 10.37 -11.27 18.29
CA ALA A 237 9.36 -10.25 18.59
C ALA A 237 9.95 -8.82 18.57
N TYR A 238 11.16 -8.62 19.09
CA TYR A 238 11.87 -7.34 19.00
C TYR A 238 12.18 -6.94 17.55
N ALA A 239 12.67 -7.88 16.73
CA ALA A 239 12.93 -7.62 15.31
C ALA A 239 11.65 -7.19 14.57
N SER A 240 10.52 -7.86 14.86
CA SER A 240 9.22 -7.45 14.33
C SER A 240 8.80 -6.07 14.85
N ALA A 241 8.93 -5.80 16.15
CA ALA A 241 8.64 -4.46 16.70
C ALA A 241 9.47 -3.37 15.99
N LEU A 242 10.76 -3.61 15.72
CA LEU A 242 11.62 -2.68 15.01
C LEU A 242 11.18 -2.46 13.56
N ASN A 243 10.71 -3.52 12.88
CA ASN A 243 10.15 -3.39 11.53
C ASN A 243 8.96 -2.44 11.50
N TRP A 244 8.06 -2.55 12.48
CA TRP A 244 6.91 -1.66 12.61
C TRP A 244 7.30 -0.27 13.08
N ALA A 245 8.32 -0.12 13.92
CA ALA A 245 8.77 1.18 14.40
C ALA A 245 9.56 2.03 13.37
N GLU A 246 9.81 1.51 12.16
CA GLU A 246 10.61 2.18 11.13
C GLU A 246 10.05 3.55 10.70
N ASP A 247 10.92 4.57 10.74
CA ASP A 247 10.64 5.98 10.50
C ASP A 247 9.66 6.61 11.51
N THR A 248 9.51 6.00 12.69
CA THR A 248 8.80 6.60 13.83
C THR A 248 9.80 7.11 14.87
N ASN A 249 9.34 7.90 15.83
CA ASN A 249 10.15 8.33 16.97
C ASN A 249 10.54 7.18 17.93
N LEU A 250 9.98 5.98 17.74
CA LEU A 250 10.28 4.79 18.56
C LEU A 250 11.37 3.90 17.97
N GLU A 251 11.78 4.10 16.71
CA GLU A 251 12.75 3.23 16.01
C GLU A 251 14.02 3.01 16.85
N ASP A 252 14.66 4.10 17.28
CA ASP A 252 15.89 4.06 18.07
C ASP A 252 15.71 3.38 19.43
N THR A 253 14.55 3.59 20.07
CA THR A 253 14.26 2.99 21.38
C THR A 253 14.11 1.48 21.25
N VAL A 254 13.31 1.02 20.28
CA VAL A 254 13.11 -0.41 20.02
C VAL A 254 14.41 -1.07 19.57
N HIS A 255 15.19 -0.40 18.73
CA HIS A 255 16.51 -0.87 18.29
C HIS A 255 17.46 -1.08 19.48
N GLN A 256 17.59 -0.11 20.38
CA GLN A 256 18.46 -0.24 21.56
C GLN A 256 18.02 -1.35 22.51
N GLU A 257 16.71 -1.53 22.73
CA GLU A 257 16.20 -2.63 23.55
C GLU A 257 16.49 -3.99 22.94
N MET A 258 16.29 -4.13 21.63
CA MET A 258 16.65 -5.35 20.89
C MET A 258 18.13 -5.69 21.06
N ASP A 259 19.04 -4.71 20.90
CA ASP A 259 20.48 -4.94 21.00
C ASP A 259 20.90 -5.34 22.43
N ARG A 260 20.30 -4.73 23.47
CA ARG A 260 20.53 -5.13 24.87
C ARG A 260 20.07 -6.55 25.13
N ALA A 261 18.86 -6.90 24.67
CA ALA A 261 18.34 -8.26 24.80
C ALA A 261 19.25 -9.26 24.07
N ALA A 262 19.68 -8.94 22.85
CA ALA A 262 20.56 -9.80 22.06
C ALA A 262 21.93 -10.03 22.71
N THR A 263 22.51 -8.98 23.31
CA THR A 263 23.75 -9.06 24.09
C THR A 263 23.59 -10.05 25.24
N TRP A 264 22.51 -9.90 26.02
CA TRP A 264 22.19 -10.79 27.14
C TRP A 264 22.01 -12.24 26.68
N VAL A 265 21.22 -12.48 25.63
CA VAL A 265 21.04 -13.84 25.07
C VAL A 265 22.37 -14.45 24.64
N ARG A 266 23.24 -13.68 23.97
CA ARG A 266 24.57 -14.17 23.57
C ARG A 266 25.46 -14.49 24.75
N GLN A 267 25.42 -13.70 25.83
CA GLN A 267 26.23 -13.92 27.03
C GLN A 267 25.79 -15.15 27.81
N ILE A 268 24.47 -15.39 27.91
CA ILE A 268 23.92 -16.48 28.72
C ILE A 268 23.89 -17.81 27.96
N PHE A 269 23.35 -17.82 26.74
CA PHE A 269 23.07 -19.07 26.01
C PHE A 269 24.05 -19.34 24.87
N GLY A 270 24.84 -18.34 24.47
CA GLY A 270 25.63 -18.43 23.26
C GLY A 270 24.82 -18.31 21.98
N CYS A 271 25.52 -18.13 20.86
CA CYS A 271 24.92 -18.08 19.53
C CYS A 271 25.85 -18.76 18.52
N THR A 272 25.28 -19.53 17.61
CA THR A 272 25.98 -20.11 16.47
C THR A 272 25.35 -19.63 15.17
N VAL A 273 26.17 -19.54 14.12
CA VAL A 273 25.70 -19.34 12.76
C VAL A 273 24.96 -20.60 12.32
N ALA A 274 23.78 -20.44 11.71
CA ALA A 274 23.02 -21.58 11.22
C ALA A 274 23.77 -22.25 10.07
N ARG A 275 23.82 -23.59 10.08
CA ARG A 275 24.56 -24.38 9.12
C ARG A 275 23.74 -25.56 8.62
N GLU A 276 23.81 -25.81 7.32
CA GLU A 276 23.20 -26.98 6.68
C GLU A 276 24.28 -27.66 5.84
N GLY A 277 24.84 -28.76 6.35
CA GLY A 277 26.01 -29.39 5.75
C GLY A 277 27.24 -28.45 5.77
N THR A 278 27.66 -28.00 4.59
CA THR A 278 28.77 -27.06 4.39
C THR A 278 28.33 -25.62 4.14
N ASP A 279 27.02 -25.38 4.04
CA ASP A 279 26.45 -24.07 3.77
C ASP A 279 26.08 -23.36 5.07
N TYR A 280 26.26 -22.04 5.08
CA TYR A 280 26.06 -21.20 6.26
C TYR A 280 25.03 -20.12 5.99
N PHE A 281 24.24 -19.80 7.02
CA PHE A 281 23.12 -18.89 6.92
C PHE A 281 23.05 -17.96 8.13
N GLN A 282 22.88 -16.67 7.86
CA GLN A 282 22.45 -15.71 8.86
C GLN A 282 20.94 -15.89 9.08
N ARG A 283 20.55 -16.47 10.23
CA ARG A 283 19.14 -16.63 10.66
C ARG A 283 18.80 -15.87 11.95
N CYS A 284 19.79 -15.27 12.62
CA CYS A 284 19.52 -14.47 13.82
C CYS A 284 18.61 -13.28 13.46
N PRO A 285 17.44 -13.13 14.10
CA PRO A 285 16.49 -12.06 13.78
C PRO A 285 17.09 -10.66 14.00
N VAL A 286 17.99 -10.50 14.98
CA VAL A 286 18.66 -9.23 15.29
C VAL A 286 19.58 -8.79 14.15
N ALA A 287 20.43 -9.70 13.67
CA ALA A 287 21.36 -9.41 12.58
C ALA A 287 20.63 -9.14 11.24
N LEU A 288 19.50 -9.84 11.01
CA LEU A 288 18.63 -9.58 9.87
C LEU A 288 17.90 -8.25 10.02
N ALA A 289 17.45 -7.87 11.21
CA ALA A 289 16.78 -6.59 11.46
C ALA A 289 17.69 -5.37 11.26
N HIS A 290 19.01 -5.51 11.48
CA HIS A 290 20.01 -4.49 11.10
C HIS A 290 20.22 -4.38 9.59
N THR A 291 19.80 -5.38 8.81
CA THR A 291 19.86 -5.38 7.34
C THR A 291 18.48 -5.00 6.82
N ARG A 292 18.22 -3.72 6.58
CA ARG A 292 16.90 -3.17 6.24
C ARG A 292 16.50 -3.49 4.80
N VAL A 293 16.37 -4.77 4.50
CA VAL A 293 16.00 -5.32 3.20
C VAL A 293 14.70 -6.10 3.35
N GLY A 294 13.70 -5.73 2.58
CA GLY A 294 12.40 -6.37 2.53
C GLY A 294 11.98 -6.72 1.12
N LEU A 295 10.93 -7.52 1.04
CA LEU A 295 10.29 -7.93 -0.19
C LEU A 295 8.93 -7.25 -0.28
N SER A 296 8.70 -6.53 -1.38
CA SER A 296 7.38 -6.00 -1.69
C SER A 296 6.88 -6.65 -2.97
N VAL A 297 5.72 -7.29 -2.88
CA VAL A 297 5.04 -7.84 -4.04
C VAL A 297 4.43 -6.70 -4.85
N GLY A 298 4.59 -6.78 -6.17
CA GLY A 298 3.94 -5.93 -7.16
C GLY A 298 3.08 -6.77 -8.10
N GLY A 299 1.93 -6.24 -8.50
CA GLY A 299 1.08 -6.89 -9.50
C GLY A 299 -0.27 -6.22 -9.67
N TYR A 300 -1.25 -6.98 -10.12
CA TYR A 300 -2.61 -6.50 -10.37
C TYR A 300 -3.63 -7.33 -9.61
N ALA A 301 -4.61 -6.67 -9.00
CA ALA A 301 -5.56 -7.32 -8.10
C ALA A 301 -7.00 -6.85 -8.29
N ARG A 302 -7.94 -7.76 -8.03
CA ARG A 302 -9.33 -7.39 -7.77
C ARG A 302 -9.48 -6.93 -6.33
N LYS A 303 -10.20 -5.82 -6.15
CA LYS A 303 -10.38 -5.19 -4.85
C LYS A 303 -11.85 -5.17 -4.46
N ARG A 304 -12.15 -5.55 -3.24
CA ARG A 304 -13.47 -5.45 -2.61
C ARG A 304 -13.48 -4.39 -1.53
N CYS A 305 -14.66 -3.80 -1.34
CA CYS A 305 -14.94 -2.90 -0.24
C CYS A 305 -15.08 -3.69 1.06
N SER A 306 -14.27 -3.38 2.09
CA SER A 306 -14.39 -4.02 3.41
C SER A 306 -15.75 -3.83 4.07
N LEU A 307 -16.49 -2.78 3.68
CA LEU A 307 -17.78 -2.44 4.27
C LEU A 307 -18.96 -3.17 3.61
N CYS A 308 -18.98 -3.35 2.29
CA CYS A 308 -20.15 -3.96 1.62
C CYS A 308 -19.83 -5.25 0.87
N GLY A 309 -18.57 -5.67 0.81
CA GLY A 309 -18.12 -6.80 -0.01
C GLY A 309 -18.23 -6.57 -1.52
N GLY A 310 -18.87 -5.51 -1.99
CA GLY A 310 -18.98 -5.16 -3.40
C GLY A 310 -17.65 -4.77 -4.03
N ASP A 311 -17.66 -4.67 -5.36
CA ASP A 311 -16.51 -4.18 -6.14
C ASP A 311 -16.11 -2.79 -5.64
N LEU A 312 -14.84 -2.65 -5.25
CA LEU A 312 -14.33 -1.41 -4.67
C LEU A 312 -14.45 -0.23 -5.64
N SER A 313 -14.40 -0.46 -6.95
CA SER A 313 -14.51 0.57 -7.97
C SER A 313 -15.95 1.01 -8.24
N GLU A 314 -16.97 0.27 -7.78
CA GLU A 314 -18.38 0.58 -8.02
C GLU A 314 -19.18 0.93 -6.76
N CYS A 315 -18.75 0.49 -5.58
CA CYS A 315 -19.52 0.74 -4.37
C CYS A 315 -19.53 2.25 -4.00
N PRO A 316 -20.57 2.75 -3.30
CA PRO A 316 -20.68 4.17 -2.93
C PRO A 316 -19.72 4.62 -1.82
N HIS A 317 -19.06 3.69 -1.13
CA HIS A 317 -18.17 3.99 -0.01
C HIS A 317 -16.90 4.72 -0.47
N LEU A 318 -16.68 5.93 0.02
CA LEU A 318 -15.50 6.75 -0.28
C LEU A 318 -14.35 6.50 0.72
N PRO A 319 -13.08 6.56 0.27
CA PRO A 319 -11.93 6.55 1.16
C PRO A 319 -11.94 7.78 2.07
N GLY A 320 -11.47 7.63 3.31
CA GLY A 320 -11.43 8.70 4.31
C GLY A 320 -12.80 9.10 4.88
N VAL A 321 -13.90 8.53 4.39
CA VAL A 321 -15.22 8.73 5.01
C VAL A 321 -15.45 7.62 6.05
N VAL A 322 -15.91 8.02 7.24
CA VAL A 322 -16.31 7.11 8.31
C VAL A 322 -17.79 6.78 8.19
N TYR A 323 -18.12 5.50 8.30
CA TYR A 323 -19.46 4.95 8.20
C TYR A 323 -19.86 4.29 9.52
N LEU A 324 -21.15 4.30 9.82
CA LEU A 324 -21.74 3.49 10.89
C LEU A 324 -22.09 2.10 10.34
N VAL A 325 -21.37 1.09 10.80
CA VAL A 325 -21.52 -0.31 10.36
C VAL A 325 -21.83 -1.22 11.54
N PRO A 326 -22.60 -2.32 11.35
CA PRO A 326 -22.79 -3.31 12.41
C PRO A 326 -21.46 -4.00 12.76
N GLY A 327 -21.33 -4.42 14.02
CA GLY A 327 -20.26 -5.29 14.46
C GLY A 327 -20.44 -6.75 14.00
N GLY A 328 -19.58 -7.63 14.49
CA GLY A 328 -19.61 -9.06 14.19
C GLY A 328 -19.17 -9.40 12.76
N SER A 329 -18.87 -10.68 12.53
CA SER A 329 -18.75 -11.22 11.17
C SER A 329 -20.14 -11.60 10.68
N ASP A 330 -20.50 -11.15 9.48
CA ASP A 330 -21.80 -11.46 8.88
C ASP A 330 -21.67 -12.24 7.57
N ASP A 331 -22.57 -12.03 6.61
CA ASP A 331 -22.57 -12.68 5.31
C ASP A 331 -21.30 -12.42 4.48
N LEU A 332 -20.53 -11.38 4.81
CA LEU A 332 -19.22 -11.15 4.22
C LEU A 332 -18.17 -12.15 4.71
N GLY A 333 -18.37 -12.78 5.87
CA GLY A 333 -17.39 -13.67 6.49
C GLY A 333 -16.28 -12.93 7.26
N TRP A 334 -16.38 -11.60 7.43
CA TRP A 334 -15.48 -10.81 8.26
C TRP A 334 -16.20 -9.66 8.98
N CYS A 335 -15.62 -9.20 10.07
CA CYS A 335 -16.11 -8.03 10.79
C CYS A 335 -15.68 -6.73 10.09
N ARG A 336 -16.64 -5.84 9.76
CA ARG A 336 -16.34 -4.56 9.08
C ARG A 336 -15.47 -3.59 9.88
N VAL A 337 -15.40 -3.78 11.19
CA VAL A 337 -14.68 -2.90 12.13
C VAL A 337 -13.22 -3.32 12.26
N CYS A 338 -12.95 -4.62 12.44
CA CYS A 338 -11.60 -5.14 12.70
C CYS A 338 -11.06 -6.07 11.62
N LEU A 339 -11.84 -6.35 10.58
CA LEU A 339 -11.52 -7.22 9.44
C LEU A 339 -11.18 -8.68 9.79
N ARG A 340 -11.40 -9.11 11.04
CA ARG A 340 -11.23 -10.51 11.44
C ARG A 340 -12.37 -11.35 10.88
N GLU A 341 -12.03 -12.54 10.40
CA GLU A 341 -13.01 -13.51 9.91
C GLU A 341 -13.84 -14.10 11.07
N GLN A 342 -13.20 -14.37 12.21
CA GLN A 342 -13.84 -14.98 13.38
C GLN A 342 -13.29 -14.39 14.69
N GLY A 343 -14.06 -14.51 15.77
CA GLY A 343 -13.60 -14.19 17.13
C GLY A 343 -13.34 -12.70 17.38
N CYS A 344 -14.19 -11.80 16.87
CA CYS A 344 -14.12 -10.39 17.20
C CYS A 344 -15.02 -10.02 18.39
N GLU A 345 -14.63 -8.98 19.13
CA GLU A 345 -15.39 -8.47 20.28
C GLU A 345 -16.53 -7.51 19.89
N HIS A 346 -16.63 -7.14 18.59
CA HIS A 346 -17.68 -6.27 18.10
C HIS A 346 -19.00 -7.05 18.01
N ALA A 347 -20.01 -6.64 18.77
CA ALA A 347 -21.31 -7.30 18.78
C ALA A 347 -22.13 -6.94 17.54
N SER A 348 -22.82 -7.91 16.95
CA SER A 348 -23.57 -7.73 15.69
C SER A 348 -24.81 -6.83 15.83
N ASP A 349 -25.31 -6.64 17.04
CA ASP A 349 -26.43 -5.76 17.38
C ASP A 349 -25.99 -4.32 17.71
N GLN A 350 -24.68 -4.03 17.67
CA GLN A 350 -24.12 -2.70 17.90
C GLN A 350 -23.56 -2.10 16.62
N THR A 351 -23.64 -0.77 16.49
CA THR A 351 -23.04 -0.02 15.38
C THR A 351 -21.73 0.62 15.80
N TYR A 352 -20.74 0.52 14.93
CA TYR A 352 -19.40 1.06 15.13
C TYR A 352 -19.02 1.98 13.98
N ARG A 353 -18.07 2.86 14.26
CA ARG A 353 -17.45 3.72 13.24
C ARG A 353 -16.36 2.93 12.53
N ALA A 354 -16.46 2.80 11.22
CA ALA A 354 -15.45 2.15 10.40
C ALA A 354 -15.17 2.94 9.11
N SER A 355 -13.91 2.93 8.70
CA SER A 355 -13.49 3.48 7.41
C SER A 355 -13.40 2.40 6.34
N LEU A 356 -13.54 2.80 5.09
CA LEU A 356 -13.31 1.92 3.95
C LEU A 356 -11.87 1.40 3.94
N VAL A 357 -11.70 0.08 3.93
CA VAL A 357 -10.44 -0.60 3.64
C VAL A 357 -10.58 -1.38 2.34
N SER A 358 -9.56 -1.28 1.49
CA SER A 358 -9.47 -2.08 0.26
C SER A 358 -9.01 -3.49 0.60
N THR A 359 -9.85 -4.49 0.33
CA THR A 359 -9.48 -5.90 0.49
C THR A 359 -9.11 -6.49 -0.87
N ILE A 360 -7.93 -7.11 -0.98
CA ILE A 360 -7.53 -7.84 -2.19
C ILE A 360 -8.16 -9.23 -2.15
N VAL A 361 -8.90 -9.62 -3.19
CA VAL A 361 -9.55 -10.95 -3.26
C VAL A 361 -8.94 -11.88 -4.30
N GLU A 362 -8.32 -11.32 -5.33
CA GLU A 362 -7.59 -12.05 -6.36
C GLU A 362 -6.38 -11.19 -6.73
N MET A 363 -5.22 -11.81 -6.94
CA MET A 363 -4.01 -11.10 -7.32
C MET A 363 -3.21 -11.91 -8.35
N THR A 364 -2.83 -11.25 -9.44
CA THR A 364 -1.81 -11.72 -10.37
C THR A 364 -0.50 -11.06 -9.99
N LEU A 365 0.46 -11.88 -9.54
CA LEU A 365 1.78 -11.43 -9.13
C LEU A 365 2.64 -11.20 -10.37
N GLU A 366 3.24 -10.02 -10.49
CA GLU A 366 4.13 -9.68 -11.60
C GLU A 366 5.59 -9.63 -11.15
N GLU A 367 5.82 -9.04 -9.99
CA GLU A 367 7.16 -8.78 -9.49
C GLU A 367 7.24 -8.97 -7.97
N VAL A 368 8.45 -9.29 -7.52
CA VAL A 368 8.84 -9.18 -6.11
C VAL A 368 10.05 -8.27 -6.07
N SER A 369 9.84 -7.06 -5.58
CA SER A 369 10.89 -6.04 -5.50
C SER A 369 11.62 -6.13 -4.17
N ILE A 370 12.95 -6.01 -4.22
CA ILE A 370 13.79 -5.82 -3.03
C ILE A 370 13.76 -4.34 -2.68
N VAL A 371 13.26 -4.00 -1.49
CA VAL A 371 13.05 -2.61 -1.06
C VAL A 371 13.51 -2.38 0.37
N ALA A 372 13.90 -1.13 0.67
CA ALA A 372 14.27 -0.75 2.03
C ALA A 372 13.07 -0.79 3.00
N LYS A 373 11.86 -0.47 2.52
CA LYS A 373 10.63 -0.41 3.30
C LYS A 373 9.51 -1.19 2.59
N PRO A 374 9.32 -2.49 2.92
CA PRO A 374 8.28 -3.31 2.30
C PRO A 374 6.88 -2.83 2.67
N ALA A 375 5.90 -3.18 1.85
CA ALA A 375 4.50 -2.81 2.09
C ALA A 375 3.94 -3.37 3.40
N GLN A 376 4.35 -4.60 3.74
CA GLN A 376 4.12 -5.26 5.01
C GLN A 376 5.42 -5.19 5.82
N PRO A 377 5.47 -4.55 7.00
CA PRO A 377 6.71 -4.33 7.74
C PRO A 377 7.53 -5.60 8.00
N ASP A 378 6.86 -6.72 8.27
CA ASP A 378 7.47 -8.02 8.54
C ASP A 378 7.86 -8.83 7.29
N ALA A 379 7.61 -8.34 6.08
CA ALA A 379 8.07 -8.97 4.84
C ALA A 379 9.58 -8.72 4.62
N ARG A 380 10.39 -9.12 5.62
CA ARG A 380 11.85 -9.03 5.66
C ARG A 380 12.49 -10.37 5.37
N LEU A 381 13.78 -10.35 5.04
CA LEU A 381 14.55 -11.57 4.85
C LEU A 381 14.56 -12.39 6.14
N SER A 382 14.21 -13.67 6.06
CA SER A 382 14.31 -14.64 7.17
C SER A 382 15.66 -15.36 7.19
N SER A 383 16.41 -15.29 6.09
CA SER A 383 17.75 -15.88 5.99
C SER A 383 18.58 -15.21 4.90
N ILE A 384 19.88 -15.10 5.13
CA ILE A 384 20.88 -14.65 4.13
C ILE A 384 22.01 -15.67 4.11
N GLY A 385 22.38 -16.15 2.92
CA GLY A 385 23.52 -17.05 2.76
C GLY A 385 24.84 -16.34 3.10
N ILE A 386 25.70 -17.00 3.87
CA ILE A 386 27.04 -16.54 4.18
C ILE A 386 28.02 -17.39 3.38
N SER A 387 28.84 -16.76 2.54
CA SER A 387 29.78 -17.52 1.73
C SER A 387 30.90 -18.12 2.62
N VAL A 388 31.30 -19.36 2.29
CA VAL A 388 32.45 -20.01 2.94
C VAL A 388 33.73 -19.16 2.77
N GLY A 389 33.86 -18.42 1.66
CA GLY A 389 34.97 -17.51 1.42
C GLY A 389 35.01 -16.36 2.42
N ASP A 390 33.86 -15.77 2.76
CA ASP A 390 33.78 -14.71 3.76
C ASP A 390 34.08 -15.23 5.17
N LEU A 391 33.58 -16.41 5.52
CA LEU A 391 33.90 -17.06 6.80
C LEU A 391 35.38 -17.39 6.90
N ARG A 392 36.01 -17.94 5.85
CA ARG A 392 37.46 -18.21 5.85
C ARG A 392 38.27 -16.92 5.98
N ARG A 393 37.85 -15.83 5.34
CA ARG A 393 38.50 -14.52 5.47
C ARG A 393 38.40 -13.97 6.90
N ALA A 394 37.26 -14.18 7.56
CA ALA A 394 37.02 -13.69 8.91
C ALA A 394 37.66 -14.57 10.01
N LEU A 395 37.67 -15.89 9.83
CA LEU A 395 38.09 -16.89 10.84
C LEU A 395 39.51 -17.44 10.62
N GLY A 396 40.10 -17.18 9.44
CA GLY A 396 41.44 -17.62 9.04
C GLY A 396 41.48 -19.02 8.43
N ASP A 397 42.69 -19.43 8.01
CA ASP A 397 42.92 -20.64 7.19
C ASP A 397 42.60 -21.97 7.90
N ARG A 398 42.46 -21.95 9.24
CA ARG A 398 42.06 -23.13 10.01
C ARG A 398 40.56 -23.43 9.90
N PHE A 399 39.75 -22.49 9.40
CA PHE A 399 38.34 -22.72 9.18
C PHE A 399 38.11 -23.65 7.98
N VAL A 400 37.37 -24.72 8.22
CA VAL A 400 36.92 -25.68 7.22
C VAL A 400 35.39 -25.64 7.18
N ALA A 401 34.82 -25.65 5.98
CA ALA A 401 33.37 -25.72 5.82
C ALA A 401 32.80 -26.96 6.51
N GLY A 402 31.71 -26.80 7.25
CA GLY A 402 31.16 -27.84 8.13
C GLY A 402 31.50 -27.65 9.61
N MET A 403 32.41 -26.74 9.97
CA MET A 403 32.66 -26.38 11.38
C MET A 403 31.54 -25.48 11.92
N ASP A 404 31.17 -25.66 13.18
CA ASP A 404 30.26 -24.72 13.83
C ASP A 404 30.96 -23.38 14.08
N VAL A 405 30.24 -22.29 13.84
CA VAL A 405 30.79 -20.93 13.95
C VAL A 405 30.05 -20.20 15.06
N SER A 406 30.76 -19.77 16.10
CA SER A 406 30.22 -18.89 17.13
C SER A 406 29.94 -17.51 16.54
N CYS A 407 28.76 -16.96 16.83
CA CYS A 407 28.38 -15.62 16.41
C CYS A 407 28.53 -14.64 17.58
N ASP A 408 29.50 -13.73 17.49
CA ASP A 408 29.80 -12.76 18.55
C ASP A 408 29.36 -11.34 18.20
N ARG A 409 28.56 -11.17 17.14
CA ARG A 409 28.13 -9.86 16.64
C ARG A 409 27.52 -8.98 17.73
N CYS A 410 26.64 -9.52 18.56
CA CYS A 410 25.95 -8.78 19.63
C CYS A 410 26.83 -8.46 20.85
N LEU A 411 28.08 -8.92 20.91
CA LEU A 411 29.04 -8.52 21.96
C LEU A 411 29.81 -7.24 21.60
N ASN A 412 29.71 -6.79 20.34
CA ASN A 412 30.39 -5.60 19.85
C ASN A 412 29.45 -4.39 19.88
N ALA A 413 30.05 -3.20 19.79
CA ALA A 413 29.28 -1.98 19.58
C ALA A 413 28.45 -2.08 18.29
N CYS A 414 27.20 -1.62 18.35
CA CYS A 414 26.30 -1.64 17.21
C CYS A 414 26.78 -0.69 16.11
N ALA A 415 26.80 -1.18 14.86
CA ALA A 415 27.18 -0.40 13.68
C ALA A 415 26.02 0.43 13.08
N GLY A 416 24.84 0.42 13.72
CA GLY A 416 23.62 1.03 13.22
C GLY A 416 22.84 0.14 12.23
N LEU A 417 21.80 0.71 11.64
CA LEU A 417 20.94 0.06 10.65
C LEU A 417 21.48 0.28 9.23
N HIS A 418 21.65 -0.79 8.46
CA HIS A 418 22.08 -0.73 7.06
C HIS A 418 20.86 -0.66 6.14
N ARG A 419 20.69 0.48 5.46
CA ARG A 419 19.65 0.70 4.44
C ARG A 419 20.27 0.59 3.04
N ILE A 420 19.58 -0.07 2.12
CA ILE A 420 20.00 -0.22 0.70
C ILE A 420 19.69 1.01 -0.13
#